data_AF-A0A533VJL3-F1
#
_entry.id   AF-A0A533VJL3-F1
#
_cell.length_a   1.000
_cell.length_b   1.000
_cell.length_c   1.000
_cell.angle_alpha   90.00
_cell.angle_beta   90.00
_cell.angle_gamma   90.00
#
_symmetry.space_group_name_H-M   'P 1'
#
loop_
_entity.id
_entity.type
_entity.pdbx_description
1 polymer ?
#
loop_
_entity_poly.entity_id
_entity_poly.type
_entity_poly.pdbx_seq_one_letter_code
_entity_poly.pdbx_strand_id
1 'polypeptide(L)'
;MPRVIAHDRSTVLLEELSGVKLVERPELDDPPLILREIIDCVRVAYTEAGMINADLSEFNILTDGRSVWLIDWPQAVRTTHPNSASLLQRDLHTVLKFFRRVYRVLPDESEVADYVVGRRATLRIRRAGPAS
;
A
#
# COMPACT_ATOMS: atom_id res chain seq x y z
N MET A 1 2.07 -13.00 -6.55
CA MET A 1 0.69 -12.52 -6.35
C MET A 1 0.60 -11.99 -4.93
N PRO A 2 0.43 -10.68 -4.70
CA PRO A 2 0.25 -10.17 -3.36
C PRO A 2 -1.03 -10.76 -2.77
N ARG A 3 -0.96 -11.26 -1.54
CA ARG A 3 -2.10 -11.89 -0.88
C ARG A 3 -2.75 -10.87 0.04
N VAL A 4 -3.95 -10.40 -0.32
CA VAL A 4 -4.78 -9.60 0.58
C VAL A 4 -5.38 -10.56 1.60
N ILE A 5 -5.07 -10.35 2.88
CA ILE A 5 -5.60 -11.17 3.96
C ILE A 5 -6.55 -10.28 4.74
N ALA A 6 -7.84 -10.46 4.52
CA ALA A 6 -8.87 -9.81 5.32
C ALA A 6 -8.96 -10.54 6.67
N HIS A 7 -8.75 -9.81 7.77
CA HIS A 7 -8.97 -10.30 9.13
C HIS A 7 -9.96 -9.40 9.85
N ASP A 8 -11.06 -9.97 10.33
CA ASP A 8 -11.98 -9.33 11.28
C ASP A 8 -11.57 -9.67 12.72
N ARG A 9 -11.88 -8.76 13.62
CA ARG A 9 -11.40 -8.66 15.00
C ARG A 9 -11.82 -9.85 15.85
N SER A 10 -10.91 -10.79 16.10
CA SER A 10 -10.80 -11.58 17.35
C SER A 10 -9.66 -12.58 17.20
N THR A 11 -8.46 -12.22 17.70
CA THR A 11 -7.35 -13.05 18.25
C THR A 11 -7.05 -14.47 17.68
N VAL A 12 -7.55 -14.86 16.51
CA VAL A 12 -7.38 -16.22 15.99
C VAL A 12 -6.91 -16.13 14.54
N LEU A 13 -5.77 -16.78 14.27
CA LEU A 13 -5.13 -16.98 12.96
C LEU A 13 -4.09 -15.94 12.47
N LEU A 14 -3.42 -15.19 13.36
CA LEU A 14 -2.16 -14.49 13.01
C LEU A 14 -0.90 -15.34 13.30
N GLU A 15 -1.07 -16.59 13.73
CA GLU A 15 0.00 -17.59 13.92
C GLU A 15 0.57 -18.12 12.58
N GLU A 16 0.68 -17.32 11.50
CA GLU A 16 1.45 -17.76 10.32
C GLU A 16 1.87 -16.64 9.36
N LEU A 17 1.85 -15.37 9.78
CA LEU A 17 2.49 -14.30 9.03
C LEU A 17 3.70 -13.85 9.83
N SER A 18 4.89 -14.29 9.44
CA SER A 18 6.18 -13.94 10.04
C SER A 18 6.61 -12.48 9.79
N GLY A 19 5.65 -11.58 9.57
CA GLY A 19 5.88 -10.17 9.25
C GLY A 19 5.57 -9.23 10.41
N VAL A 20 6.28 -8.11 10.48
CA VAL A 20 6.03 -7.01 11.42
C VAL A 20 5.22 -5.91 10.74
N LYS A 21 4.60 -5.02 11.53
CA LYS A 21 3.90 -3.87 10.96
C LYS A 21 4.89 -2.88 10.37
N LEU A 22 4.56 -2.32 9.21
CA LEU A 22 5.40 -1.34 8.53
C LEU A 22 5.68 -0.10 9.40
N VAL A 23 4.74 0.27 10.29
CA VAL A 23 4.91 1.36 11.27
C VAL A 23 6.11 1.17 12.20
N GLU A 24 6.52 -0.08 12.46
CA GLU A 24 7.70 -0.41 13.27
C GLU A 24 9.01 -0.10 12.54
N ARG A 25 8.93 0.33 11.27
CA ARG A 25 10.05 0.71 10.40
C ARG A 25 11.10 -0.40 10.27
N PRO A 26 10.69 -1.61 9.85
CA PRO A 26 11.64 -2.68 9.60
C PRO A 26 12.64 -2.26 8.52
N GLU A 27 13.80 -2.90 8.55
CA GLU A 27 14.70 -2.89 7.41
C GLU A 27 14.03 -3.62 6.24
N LEU A 28 14.05 -3.00 5.06
CA LEU A 28 13.48 -3.57 3.85
C LEU A 28 14.60 -3.84 2.85
N ASP A 29 14.59 -5.02 2.23
CA ASP A 29 15.60 -5.43 1.26
C ASP A 29 15.64 -4.43 0.08
N ASP A 30 14.47 -4.04 -0.42
CA ASP A 30 14.31 -3.03 -1.48
C ASP A 30 13.02 -2.20 -1.26
N PRO A 31 13.08 -1.05 -0.55
CA PRO A 31 11.91 -0.22 -0.30
C PRO A 31 11.18 0.27 -1.55
N PRO A 32 11.83 0.68 -2.67
CA PRO A 32 11.14 0.90 -3.93
C PRO A 32 10.30 -0.28 -4.40
N LEU A 33 10.84 -1.50 -4.30
CA LEU A 33 10.11 -2.72 -4.66
C LEU A 33 8.95 -2.97 -3.70
N ILE A 34 9.16 -2.89 -2.39
CA ILE A 34 8.12 -3.05 -1.37
C ILE A 34 6.99 -2.01 -1.57
N LEU A 35 7.33 -0.75 -1.84
CA LEU A 35 6.34 0.27 -2.15
C LEU A 35 5.54 -0.08 -3.42
N ARG A 36 6.23 -0.61 -4.43
CA ARG A 36 5.57 -1.05 -5.66
C ARG A 36 4.59 -2.18 -5.36
N GLU A 37 4.97 -3.18 -4.56
CA GLU A 37 4.08 -4.27 -4.20
C GLU A 37 2.83 -3.78 -3.46
N ILE A 38 2.98 -2.81 -2.54
CA ILE A 38 1.84 -2.19 -1.84
C ILE A 38 0.90 -1.53 -2.86
N ILE A 39 1.44 -0.76 -3.80
CA ILE A 39 0.66 -0.08 -4.84
C ILE A 39 -0.02 -1.10 -5.78
N ASP A 40 0.64 -2.23 -6.08
CA ASP A 40 0.07 -3.31 -6.86
C ASP A 40 -1.12 -3.97 -6.12
N CYS A 41 -1.03 -4.17 -4.80
CA CYS A 41 -2.17 -4.61 -3.99
C CYS A 41 -3.35 -3.64 -4.09
N VAL A 42 -3.09 -2.34 -3.97
CA VAL A 42 -4.12 -1.29 -4.07
C VAL A 42 -4.73 -1.28 -5.47
N ARG A 43 -3.92 -1.44 -6.52
CA ARG A 43 -4.40 -1.56 -7.91
C ARG A 43 -5.32 -2.76 -8.08
N VAL A 44 -4.95 -3.94 -7.59
CA VAL A 44 -5.80 -5.15 -7.65
C VAL A 44 -7.11 -4.91 -6.92
N ALA A 45 -7.06 -4.32 -5.72
CA ALA A 45 -8.28 -3.98 -4.98
C ALA A 45 -9.19 -3.01 -5.75
N TYR A 46 -8.60 -1.98 -6.39
CA TYR A 46 -9.35 -0.99 -7.15
C TYR A 46 -9.94 -1.58 -8.44
N THR A 47 -9.11 -2.25 -9.25
CA THR A 47 -9.45 -2.65 -10.62
C THR A 47 -10.17 -4.00 -10.70
N GLU A 48 -9.82 -4.95 -9.83
CA GLU A 48 -10.39 -6.30 -9.87
C GLU A 48 -11.51 -6.47 -8.83
N ALA A 49 -11.31 -5.97 -7.60
CA ALA A 49 -12.31 -6.09 -6.54
C ALA A 49 -13.32 -4.92 -6.51
N GLY A 50 -13.04 -3.80 -7.19
CA GLY A 50 -13.88 -2.60 -7.16
C GLY A 50 -13.97 -1.98 -5.76
N MET A 51 -12.89 -2.08 -4.98
CA MET A 51 -12.80 -1.65 -3.58
C MET A 51 -11.68 -0.65 -3.35
N ILE A 52 -11.86 0.21 -2.36
CA ILE A 52 -10.86 1.14 -1.82
C ILE A 52 -10.80 0.89 -0.32
N ASN A 53 -9.61 0.80 0.27
CA ASN A 53 -9.45 0.54 1.70
C ASN A 53 -10.04 1.69 2.55
N ALA A 54 -9.84 2.93 2.09
CA ALA A 54 -10.36 4.17 2.68
C ALA A 54 -9.86 4.47 4.09
N ASP A 55 -8.86 3.73 4.59
CA ASP A 55 -8.06 4.03 5.76
C ASP A 55 -6.65 3.41 5.71
N LEU A 56 -6.04 3.36 4.52
CA LEU A 56 -4.75 2.68 4.33
C LEU A 56 -3.60 3.48 4.98
N SER A 57 -2.76 2.81 5.78
CA SER A 57 -1.61 3.42 6.45
C SER A 57 -0.53 2.39 6.80
N GLU A 58 0.62 2.82 7.32
CA GLU A 58 1.67 1.90 7.77
C GLU A 58 1.25 0.96 8.93
N PHE A 59 0.11 1.22 9.58
CA PHE A 59 -0.42 0.41 10.67
C PHE A 59 -1.15 -0.85 10.21
N ASN A 60 -1.69 -0.84 8.98
CA ASN A 60 -2.43 -1.95 8.37
C ASN A 60 -1.67 -2.60 7.21
N ILE A 61 -0.34 -2.50 7.23
CA ILE A 61 0.58 -3.16 6.30
C ILE A 61 1.54 -4.01 7.11
N LEU A 62 1.56 -5.32 6.85
CA LEU A 62 2.56 -6.25 7.37
C LEU A 62 3.65 -6.50 6.31
N THR A 63 4.88 -6.74 6.76
CA THR A 63 6.01 -7.10 5.90
C THR A 63 7.05 -7.92 6.65
N ASP A 64 7.71 -8.84 5.94
CA ASP A 64 8.91 -9.56 6.41
C ASP A 64 10.21 -8.93 5.87
N GLY A 65 10.12 -7.73 5.28
CA GLY A 65 11.23 -7.04 4.61
C GLY A 65 11.34 -7.34 3.11
N ARG A 66 10.67 -8.41 2.62
CA ARG A 66 10.72 -8.88 1.22
C ARG A 66 9.37 -8.87 0.54
N SER A 67 8.31 -9.16 1.28
CA SER A 67 6.93 -9.23 0.81
C SER A 67 6.03 -8.34 1.65
N VAL A 68 4.86 -8.00 1.13
CA VAL A 68 3.85 -7.19 1.84
C VAL A 68 2.48 -7.83 1.87
N TRP A 69 1.75 -7.56 2.95
CA TRP A 69 0.36 -7.94 3.11
C TRP A 69 -0.45 -6.74 3.60
N LEU A 70 -1.46 -6.34 2.82
CA LEU A 70 -2.49 -5.40 3.27
C LEU A 70 -3.48 -6.15 4.15
N ILE A 71 -3.65 -5.67 5.38
CA ILE A 71 -4.58 -6.23 6.37
C ILE A 71 -5.63 -5.19 6.75
N ASP A 72 -6.63 -5.61 7.54
CA ASP A 72 -7.61 -4.74 8.23
C ASP A 72 -8.33 -3.71 7.31
N TRP A 73 -9.49 -4.12 6.75
CA TRP A 73 -10.28 -3.33 5.78
C TRP A 73 -11.69 -2.92 6.30
N PRO A 74 -11.86 -2.50 7.56
CA PRO A 74 -13.19 -2.29 8.14
C PRO A 74 -13.92 -1.09 7.55
N GLN A 75 -13.20 -0.14 6.95
CA GLN A 75 -13.72 1.08 6.35
C GLN A 75 -13.80 1.02 4.82
N ALA A 76 -13.58 -0.16 4.22
CA ALA A 76 -13.46 -0.26 2.78
C ALA A 76 -14.77 0.10 2.06
N VAL A 77 -14.64 0.86 0.97
CA VAL A 77 -15.77 1.34 0.16
C VAL A 77 -15.66 0.87 -1.28
N ARG A 78 -16.79 0.91 -2.00
CA ARG A 78 -16.82 0.65 -3.46
C ARG A 78 -16.19 1.81 -4.23
N THR A 79 -15.61 1.51 -5.39
CA THR A 79 -15.10 2.53 -6.33
C THR A 79 -16.21 3.46 -6.87
N THR A 80 -17.47 3.04 -6.78
CA THR A 80 -18.67 3.83 -7.12
C THR A 80 -19.08 4.82 -6.03
N HIS A 81 -18.44 4.80 -4.85
CA HIS A 81 -18.73 5.73 -3.78
C HIS A 81 -18.50 7.19 -4.25
N PRO A 82 -19.35 8.17 -3.87
CA PRO A 82 -19.22 9.56 -4.33
C PRO A 82 -17.84 10.18 -4.06
N ASN A 83 -17.20 9.77 -2.97
CA ASN A 83 -15.88 10.25 -2.54
C ASN A 83 -14.73 9.29 -2.91
N SER A 84 -14.93 8.34 -3.83
CA SER A 84 -13.93 7.30 -4.13
C SER A 84 -12.57 7.89 -4.53
N ALA A 85 -12.56 8.94 -5.37
CA ALA A 85 -11.34 9.58 -5.81
C ALA A 85 -10.53 10.19 -4.65
N SER A 86 -11.19 10.92 -3.74
CA SER A 86 -10.51 11.55 -2.60
C SER A 86 -10.06 10.53 -1.55
N LEU A 87 -10.84 9.47 -1.33
CA LEU A 87 -10.46 8.38 -0.44
C LEU A 87 -9.23 7.63 -0.95
N LEU A 88 -9.19 7.30 -2.25
CA LEU A 88 -8.02 6.67 -2.86
C LEU A 88 -6.79 7.58 -2.78
N GLN A 89 -6.94 8.87 -3.07
CA GLN A 89 -5.85 9.84 -2.94
C GLN A 89 -5.32 9.89 -1.51
N ARG A 90 -6.20 9.86 -0.49
CA ARG A 90 -5.78 9.83 0.92
C ARG A 90 -4.97 8.58 1.26
N ASP A 91 -5.44 7.42 0.83
CA ASP A 91 -4.74 6.14 1.05
C ASP A 91 -3.33 6.18 0.44
N LEU A 92 -3.23 6.57 -0.84
CA LEU A 92 -1.95 6.67 -1.55
C LEU A 92 -1.04 7.71 -0.90
N HIS A 93 -1.54 8.91 -0.63
CA HIS A 93 -0.77 9.96 0.00
C HIS A 93 -0.16 9.51 1.33
N THR A 94 -0.93 8.78 2.14
CA THR A 94 -0.49 8.30 3.46
C THR A 94 0.69 7.34 3.33
N VAL A 95 0.58 6.35 2.44
CA VAL A 95 1.65 5.39 2.16
C VAL A 95 2.88 6.08 1.57
N LEU A 96 2.70 6.94 0.55
CA LEU A 96 3.80 7.64 -0.10
C LEU A 96 4.55 8.57 0.87
N LYS A 97 3.82 9.29 1.72
CA LYS A 97 4.39 10.16 2.76
C LYS A 97 5.24 9.36 3.75
N PHE A 98 4.77 8.17 4.14
CA PHE A 98 5.53 7.28 5.01
C PHE A 98 6.85 6.84 4.35
N PHE A 99 6.79 6.33 3.12
CA PHE A 99 7.98 5.87 2.38
C PHE A 99 9.00 6.98 2.09
N ARG A 100 8.52 8.19 1.79
CA ARG A 100 9.38 9.37 1.66
C ARG A 100 10.14 9.64 2.95
N ARG A 101 9.44 9.63 4.09
CA ARG A 101 10.00 9.98 5.40
C ARG A 101 10.99 8.93 5.90
N VAL A 102 10.65 7.65 5.77
CA VAL A 102 11.39 6.55 6.41
C VAL A 102 12.44 5.95 5.48
N TYR A 103 12.12 5.76 4.20
CA TYR A 103 12.96 5.02 3.26
C TYR A 103 13.52 5.86 2.10
N ARG A 104 13.24 7.17 2.09
CA ARG A 104 13.68 8.11 1.03
C ARG A 104 13.28 7.66 -0.37
N VAL A 105 12.08 7.07 -0.48
CA VAL A 105 11.46 6.71 -1.77
C VAL A 105 10.43 7.77 -2.11
N LEU A 106 10.58 8.41 -3.27
CA LEU A 106 9.76 9.55 -3.69
C LEU A 106 9.23 9.31 -5.11
N PRO A 107 8.19 8.47 -5.28
CA PRO A 107 7.53 8.37 -6.58
C PRO A 107 6.65 9.61 -6.81
N ASP A 108 6.30 9.85 -8.06
CA ASP A 108 5.31 10.86 -8.42
C ASP A 108 3.90 10.37 -8.06
N GLU A 109 3.20 11.12 -7.21
CA GLU A 109 1.89 10.75 -6.69
C GLU A 109 0.82 10.66 -7.79
N SER A 110 0.90 11.50 -8.83
CA SER A 110 -0.01 11.45 -9.97
C SER A 110 0.22 10.20 -10.80
N GLU A 111 1.48 9.85 -11.07
CA GLU A 111 1.81 8.62 -11.79
C GLU A 111 1.35 7.36 -11.04
N VAL A 112 1.46 7.36 -9.71
CA VAL A 112 0.98 6.27 -8.85
C VAL A 112 -0.54 6.18 -8.94
N ALA A 113 -1.26 7.30 -8.81
CA ALA A 113 -2.72 7.31 -8.89
C ALA A 113 -3.22 6.82 -10.26
N ASP A 114 -2.64 7.32 -11.35
CA ASP A 114 -2.98 6.90 -12.72
C ASP A 114 -2.68 5.42 -12.97
N TYR A 115 -1.62 4.89 -12.37
CA TYR A 115 -1.34 3.47 -12.38
C TYR A 115 -2.39 2.67 -11.60
N VAL A 116 -2.79 3.10 -10.40
CA VAL A 116 -3.78 2.35 -9.61
C VAL A 116 -5.14 2.30 -10.30
N VAL A 117 -5.59 3.40 -10.91
CA VAL A 117 -6.90 3.44 -11.59
C VAL A 117 -6.87 2.88 -13.02
N GLY A 118 -5.74 2.33 -13.46
CA GLY A 118 -5.60 1.67 -14.76
C GLY A 118 -5.38 2.59 -15.96
N ARG A 119 -5.20 3.90 -15.77
CA ARG A 119 -4.84 4.85 -16.84
C ARG A 119 -3.38 4.71 -17.31
N ARG A 120 -2.53 4.10 -16.47
CA ARG A 120 -1.14 3.78 -16.79
C ARG A 120 -0.88 2.27 -16.71
N ALA A 121 -0.15 1.74 -17.69
CA ALA A 121 0.19 0.31 -17.74
C ALA A 121 1.37 -0.06 -16.84
N THR A 122 2.33 0.84 -16.63
CA THR A 122 3.56 0.58 -15.88
C THR A 122 3.85 1.67 -14.87
N LEU A 123 4.37 1.30 -13.70
CA LEU A 123 4.90 2.22 -12.70
C LEU A 123 6.40 1.99 -12.52
N ARG A 124 7.17 3.06 -12.36
CA ARG A 124 8.59 3.00 -12.01
C ARG A 124 8.81 3.77 -10.72
N ILE A 125 9.39 3.12 -9.73
CA ILE A 125 9.69 3.71 -8.41
C ILE A 125 11.20 3.68 -8.22
N ARG A 126 11.77 4.78 -7.75
CA ARG A 126 13.22 4.91 -7.49
C ARG A 126 13.43 5.52 -6.12
N ARG A 127 14.51 5.13 -5.44
CA ARG A 127 15.02 5.87 -4.28
C ARG A 127 15.56 7.22 -4.76
N ALA A 128 15.39 8.26 -3.95
CA ALA A 128 16.15 9.49 -4.16
C ALA A 128 17.64 9.20 -3.96
N GLY A 129 18.49 9.79 -4.81
CA GLY A 129 19.93 9.76 -4.62
C GLY A 129 20.33 10.39 -3.27
N PRO A 130 21.57 10.16 -2.79
CA PRO A 130 22.07 10.91 -1.65
C PRO A 130 21.94 12.40 -1.95
N ALA A 131 21.44 13.17 -0.96
CA ALA A 131 21.45 14.62 -1.05
C ALA A 131 22.92 15.05 -1.20
N SER A 132 23.23 15.64 -2.36
CA SER A 132 24.51 16.27 -2.68
C SER A 132 24.81 17.43 -1.76
#